data_AF-A0A7W0ZF27-F1
#
_entry.id   AF-A0A7W0ZF27-F1
#
_cell.length_a   1.000
_cell.length_b   1.000
_cell.length_c   1.000
_cell.angle_alpha   90.00
_cell.angle_beta   90.00
_cell.angle_gamma   90.00
#
_symmetry.space_group_name_H-M   'P 1'
#
loop_
_entity.id
_entity.type
_entity.pdbx_description
1 polymer ?
#
loop_
_entity_poly.entity_id
_entity_poly.type
_entity_poly.pdbx_seq_one_letter_code
_entity_poly.pdbx_strand_id
1 'polypeptide(L)'
;MAREVADMDAILERAPLDVGAFNGADRRFHSQLILAAGNPVLTRAYQDLNVHVQIARLFQRRGLEQGRQANAEHRRILEAMRAKKVRESATQTVAHIHGVVDRLRAVMGELAPSESRDAVGSSSRKGMMAR
;
A
#
# COMPACT_ATOMS: atom_id res chain seq x y z
N MET A 1 -5.06 -4.75 18.82
CA MET A 1 -4.99 -5.29 17.44
C MET A 1 -6.34 -5.76 16.91
N ALA A 2 -7.13 -6.55 17.66
CA ALA A 2 -8.44 -7.02 17.18
C ALA A 2 -9.45 -5.90 16.91
N ARG A 3 -9.46 -4.89 17.79
CA ARG A 3 -10.30 -3.71 17.65
C ARG A 3 -9.99 -2.94 16.37
N GLU A 4 -8.71 -2.80 16.03
CA GLU A 4 -8.26 -2.03 14.86
C GLU A 4 -8.67 -2.71 13.55
N VAL A 5 -8.61 -4.04 13.49
CA VAL A 5 -9.10 -4.82 12.35
C VAL A 5 -10.62 -4.68 12.20
N ALA A 6 -11.36 -4.75 13.30
CA ALA A 6 -12.81 -4.55 13.29
C ALA A 6 -13.20 -3.10 12.93
N ASP A 7 -12.46 -2.10 13.42
CA ASP A 7 -12.63 -0.69 13.03
C ASP A 7 -12.47 -0.55 11.51
N MET A 8 -11.43 -1.15 10.92
CA MET A 8 -11.21 -1.13 9.46
C MET A 8 -12.35 -1.81 8.69
N ASP A 9 -12.86 -2.95 9.14
CA ASP A 9 -14.02 -3.61 8.51
C ASP A 9 -15.26 -2.70 8.54
N ALA A 10 -15.58 -2.13 9.70
CA ALA A 10 -16.72 -1.23 9.86
C ALA A 10 -16.61 0.05 9.01
N ILE A 11 -15.39 0.53 8.74
CA ILE A 11 -15.15 1.67 7.85
C ILE A 11 -15.35 1.26 6.38
N LEU A 12 -14.90 0.07 5.98
CA LEU A 12 -15.05 -0.46 4.62
C LEU A 12 -16.50 -0.78 4.23
N GLU A 13 -17.40 -0.92 5.21
CA GLU A 13 -18.84 -1.10 4.98
C GLU A 13 -19.58 0.22 4.72
N ARG A 14 -18.96 1.37 4.99
CA ARG A 14 -19.57 2.69 4.81
C ARG A 14 -19.32 3.24 3.41
N ALA A 15 -20.31 3.92 2.85
CA ALA A 15 -20.22 4.64 1.60
C ALA A 15 -20.61 6.13 1.80
N PRO A 16 -19.78 7.10 1.36
CA PRO A 16 -18.45 6.92 0.77
C PRO A 16 -17.39 6.45 1.78
N LEU A 17 -16.31 5.84 1.29
CA LEU A 17 -15.21 5.38 2.14
C LEU A 17 -14.51 6.57 2.82
N ASP A 18 -14.47 6.55 4.14
CA ASP A 18 -13.61 7.46 4.91
C ASP A 18 -12.16 6.95 4.93
N VAL A 19 -11.41 7.36 3.90
CA VAL A 19 -9.99 6.99 3.73
C VAL A 19 -9.13 7.47 4.90
N GLY A 20 -9.46 8.62 5.51
CA GLY A 20 -8.73 9.16 6.65
C GLY A 20 -8.90 8.28 7.89
N ALA A 21 -10.15 7.90 8.19
CA ALA A 21 -10.45 6.98 9.28
C ALA A 21 -9.81 5.60 9.06
N PHE A 22 -9.88 5.07 7.82
CA PHE A 22 -9.25 3.78 7.48
C PHE A 22 -7.75 3.81 7.73
N ASN A 23 -7.04 4.81 7.19
CA ASN A 23 -5.59 4.97 7.39
C ASN A 23 -5.24 5.18 8.87
N GLY A 24 -6.10 5.84 9.64
CA GLY A 24 -5.94 5.98 11.08
C GLY A 24 -6.03 4.65 11.81
N ALA A 25 -6.99 3.79 11.45
CA ALA A 25 -7.14 2.45 12.03
C ALA A 25 -6.00 1.51 11.61
N ASP A 26 -5.61 1.54 10.34
CA ASP A 26 -4.45 0.85 9.78
C ASP A 26 -3.15 1.20 10.52
N ARG A 27 -2.90 2.49 10.74
CA ARG A 27 -1.73 2.96 11.51
C ARG A 27 -1.73 2.42 12.93
N ARG A 28 -2.89 2.43 13.61
CA ARG A 28 -3.00 1.88 14.98
C ARG A 28 -2.72 0.39 15.00
N PHE A 29 -3.19 -0.37 14.00
CA PHE A 29 -2.89 -1.79 13.89
C PHE A 29 -1.38 -2.05 13.81
N HIS A 30 -0.70 -1.39 12.88
CA HIS A 30 0.74 -1.52 12.69
C HIS A 30 1.54 -1.09 13.93
N SER A 31 1.16 0.02 14.57
CA SER A 31 1.82 0.48 15.79
C SER A 31 1.74 -0.56 16.91
N GLN A 32 0.58 -1.20 17.09
CA GLN A 32 0.41 -2.26 18.08
C GLN A 32 1.22 -3.51 17.74
N LEU A 33 1.29 -3.89 16.45
CA LEU A 33 2.10 -5.03 16.00
C LEU A 33 3.60 -4.81 16.28
N ILE A 34 4.10 -3.62 15.97
CA ILE A 34 5.51 -3.25 16.18
C ILE A 34 5.85 -3.18 17.67
N LEU A 35 4.98 -2.57 18.49
CA LEU A 35 5.16 -2.53 19.94
C LEU A 35 5.16 -3.93 20.57
N ALA A 36 4.31 -4.83 20.07
CA ALA A 36 4.24 -6.21 20.54
C ALA A 36 5.53 -7.00 20.27
N ALA A 37 6.36 -6.58 19.31
CA ALA A 37 7.66 -7.20 19.06
C ALA A 37 8.70 -6.90 20.15
N GLY A 38 8.46 -5.93 21.03
CA GLY A 38 9.37 -5.57 22.13
C GLY A 38 10.72 -5.04 21.68
N ASN A 39 10.85 -4.64 20.41
CA ASN A 39 12.10 -4.16 19.83
C ASN A 39 12.09 -2.63 19.68
N PRO A 40 12.86 -1.88 20.50
CA PRO A 40 12.87 -0.42 20.46
C PRO A 40 13.48 0.15 19.18
N VAL A 41 14.44 -0.56 18.57
CA VAL A 41 15.04 -0.17 17.28
C VAL A 41 13.99 -0.26 16.17
N LEU A 42 13.24 -1.36 16.13
CA LEU A 42 12.15 -1.53 15.18
C LEU A 42 11.06 -0.47 15.36
N THR A 43 10.71 -0.19 16.62
CA THR A 43 9.71 0.84 16.96
C THR A 43 10.12 2.21 16.43
N ARG A 44 11.38 2.60 16.66
CA ARG A 44 11.91 3.86 16.17
C ARG A 44 11.98 3.91 14.65
N ALA A 45 12.51 2.86 14.02
CA ALA A 45 12.60 2.80 12.57
C ALA A 45 11.22 2.94 11.91
N TYR A 46 10.20 2.26 12.46
CA TYR A 46 8.83 2.36 11.98
C TYR A 46 8.24 3.79 12.13
N GLN A 47 8.52 4.47 13.24
CA GLN A 47 8.11 5.87 13.44
C GLN A 47 8.79 6.82 12.46
N ASP A 48 10.09 6.63 12.22
CA ASP A 48 10.91 7.51 11.36
C ASP A 48 10.56 7.34 9.87
N LEU A 49 10.21 6.12 9.42
CA LEU A 49 9.90 5.83 8.02
C LEU A 49 8.67 6.57 7.48
N ASN A 50 7.76 7.04 8.36
CA ASN A 50 6.49 7.66 7.97
C ASN A 50 5.70 6.82 6.95
N VAL A 51 5.81 5.48 7.02
CA VAL A 51 5.28 4.54 6.01
C VAL A 51 3.77 4.72 5.76
N HIS A 52 3.02 5.15 6.78
CA HIS A 52 1.59 5.43 6.68
C HIS A 52 1.26 6.57 5.71
N VAL A 53 2.17 7.52 5.49
CA VAL A 53 1.99 8.60 4.51
C VAL A 53 2.05 8.02 3.09
N GLN A 54 2.95 7.07 2.85
CA GLN A 54 3.06 6.41 1.55
C GLN A 54 1.87 5.47 1.31
N ILE A 55 1.44 4.74 2.34
CA ILE A 55 0.24 3.89 2.30
C ILE A 55 -1.03 4.73 2.09
N ALA A 56 -1.17 5.89 2.74
CA ALA A 56 -2.30 6.80 2.55
C ALA A 56 -2.41 7.31 1.11
N ARG A 57 -1.27 7.61 0.46
CA ARG A 57 -1.23 7.99 -0.96
C ARG A 57 -1.68 6.86 -1.89
N LEU A 58 -1.38 5.60 -1.54
CA LEU A 58 -1.84 4.44 -2.28
C LEU A 58 -3.37 4.29 -2.20
N PHE A 59 -3.95 4.42 -1.00
CA PHE A 59 -5.40 4.25 -0.80
C PHE A 59 -6.25 5.43 -1.29
N GLN A 60 -5.71 6.65 -1.28
CA GLN A 60 -6.37 7.80 -1.93
C GLN A 60 -6.62 7.57 -3.42
N ARG A 61 -5.79 6.76 -4.09
CA ARG A 61 -5.88 6.54 -5.54
C ARG A 61 -6.62 5.28 -5.97
N ARG A 62 -6.65 4.23 -5.14
CA ARG A 62 -7.16 2.92 -5.58
C ARG A 62 -8.49 2.48 -4.95
N GLY A 63 -8.87 3.00 -3.77
CA GLY A 63 -10.23 2.87 -3.25
C GLY A 63 -10.52 1.61 -2.41
N LEU A 64 -11.81 1.21 -2.39
CA LEU A 64 -12.41 0.26 -1.44
C LEU A 64 -11.83 -1.16 -1.52
N GLU A 65 -11.51 -1.63 -2.72
CA GLU A 65 -11.08 -3.01 -2.95
C GLU A 65 -9.71 -3.29 -2.33
N GLN A 66 -8.77 -2.37 -2.46
CA GLN A 66 -7.44 -2.51 -1.87
C GLN A 66 -7.55 -2.41 -0.35
N GLY A 67 -8.45 -1.56 0.17
CA GLY A 67 -8.72 -1.48 1.60
C GLY A 67 -9.21 -2.83 2.15
N ARG A 68 -10.14 -3.48 1.43
CA ARG A 68 -10.61 -4.85 1.75
C ARG A 68 -9.47 -5.87 1.70
N GLN A 69 -8.63 -5.81 0.68
CA GLN A 69 -7.49 -6.72 0.55
C GLN A 69 -6.50 -6.54 1.71
N ALA A 70 -6.13 -5.30 2.03
CA ALA A 70 -5.22 -5.00 3.14
C ALA A 70 -5.80 -5.46 4.48
N ASN A 71 -7.09 -5.20 4.76
CA ASN A 71 -7.68 -5.64 6.02
C ASN A 71 -7.82 -7.17 6.11
N ALA A 72 -8.00 -7.86 4.98
CA ALA A 72 -7.93 -9.32 4.94
C ALA A 72 -6.53 -9.86 5.27
N GLU A 73 -5.46 -9.19 4.81
CA GLU A 73 -4.09 -9.52 5.19
C GLU A 73 -3.86 -9.30 6.70
N HIS A 74 -4.36 -8.20 7.28
CA HIS A 74 -4.28 -7.95 8.73
C HIS A 74 -5.00 -9.04 9.56
N ARG A 75 -6.16 -9.53 9.10
CA ARG A 75 -6.88 -10.64 9.75
C ARG A 75 -6.02 -11.88 9.84
N ARG A 76 -5.38 -12.29 8.75
CA ARG A 76 -4.50 -13.48 8.74
C ARG A 76 -3.34 -13.35 9.72
N ILE A 77 -2.72 -12.17 9.80
CA ILE A 77 -1.66 -11.89 10.78
C ILE A 77 -2.21 -12.04 12.20
N LEU A 78 -3.34 -11.40 12.51
CA LEU A 78 -3.95 -11.43 13.83
C LEU A 78 -4.38 -12.85 14.24
N GLU A 79 -4.94 -13.63 13.31
CA GLU A 79 -5.35 -15.02 13.54
C GLU A 79 -4.14 -15.90 13.87
N ALA A 80 -3.05 -15.77 13.11
CA ALA A 80 -1.81 -16.49 13.39
C ALA A 80 -1.23 -16.12 14.77
N MET A 81 -1.26 -14.84 15.14
CA MET A 81 -0.83 -14.37 16.47
C MET A 81 -1.71 -14.94 17.58
N ARG A 82 -3.05 -14.92 17.43
CA ARG A 82 -4.00 -15.47 18.40
C ARG A 82 -3.81 -16.98 18.59
N ALA A 83 -3.53 -17.69 17.52
CA ALA A 83 -3.22 -19.11 17.55
C ALA A 83 -1.79 -19.42 18.07
N LYS A 84 -1.02 -18.40 18.50
CA LYS A 84 0.37 -18.51 18.97
C LYS A 84 1.31 -19.15 17.94
N LYS A 85 0.99 -19.04 16.64
CA LYS A 85 1.78 -19.60 15.55
C LYS A 85 2.82 -18.59 15.07
N VAL A 86 3.91 -18.47 15.81
CA VAL A 86 4.94 -17.44 15.60
C VAL A 86 5.47 -17.42 14.16
N ARG A 87 5.83 -18.58 13.60
CA ARG A 87 6.34 -18.66 12.21
C ARG A 87 5.29 -18.23 11.19
N GLU A 88 4.04 -18.65 11.37
CA GLU A 88 2.95 -18.27 10.47
C GLU A 88 2.70 -16.76 10.54
N SER A 89 2.69 -16.18 11.74
CA SER A 89 2.55 -14.73 11.93
C SER A 89 3.68 -13.95 11.23
N ALA A 90 4.92 -14.41 11.34
CA ALA A 90 6.05 -13.81 10.64
C ALA A 90 5.89 -13.90 9.11
N THR A 91 5.54 -15.10 8.59
CA THR A 91 5.29 -15.30 7.16
C THR A 91 4.19 -14.39 6.63
N GLN A 92 3.06 -14.27 7.35
CA GLN A 92 1.96 -13.40 6.94
C GLN A 92 2.35 -11.92 6.98
N THR A 93 3.15 -11.50 7.97
CA THR A 93 3.65 -10.13 8.07
C THR A 93 4.58 -9.79 6.90
N VAL A 94 5.51 -10.70 6.57
CA VAL A 94 6.41 -10.52 5.42
C VAL A 94 5.62 -10.48 4.11
N ALA A 95 4.65 -11.37 3.92
CA ALA A 95 3.80 -11.38 2.74
C ALA A 95 3.01 -10.07 2.57
N HIS A 96 2.47 -9.53 3.67
CA HIS A 96 1.78 -8.23 3.67
C HIS A 96 2.70 -7.09 3.21
N ILE A 97 3.93 -7.01 3.75
CA ILE A 97 4.91 -5.99 3.36
C ILE A 97 5.23 -6.09 1.86
N HIS A 98 5.52 -7.29 1.35
CA HIS A 98 5.79 -7.48 -0.07
C HIS A 98 4.59 -7.08 -0.94
N GLY A 99 3.37 -7.47 -0.56
CA GLY A 99 2.17 -7.09 -1.29
C GLY A 99 1.98 -5.57 -1.35
N VAL A 100 2.26 -4.84 -0.26
CA VAL A 100 2.22 -3.37 -0.26
C VAL A 100 3.29 -2.79 -1.18
N VAL A 101 4.52 -3.29 -1.12
CA VAL A 101 5.62 -2.85 -1.99
C VAL A 101 5.29 -3.06 -3.47
N ASP A 102 4.74 -4.21 -3.84
CA ASP A 102 4.38 -4.50 -5.23
C ASP A 102 3.25 -3.60 -5.72
N ARG A 103 2.25 -3.33 -4.87
CA ARG A 103 1.18 -2.36 -5.17
C ARG A 103 1.73 -0.94 -5.33
N LEU A 104 2.68 -0.52 -4.50
CA LEU A 104 3.36 0.78 -4.61
C LEU A 104 4.19 0.88 -5.89
N ARG A 105 4.95 -0.16 -6.23
CA ARG A 105 5.74 -0.22 -7.48
C ARG A 105 4.85 -0.10 -8.71
N ALA A 106 3.70 -0.77 -8.72
CA ALA A 106 2.74 -0.65 -9.82
C ALA A 106 2.28 0.80 -10.01
N VAL A 107 1.95 1.51 -8.91
CA VAL A 107 1.58 2.94 -8.97
C VAL A 107 2.73 3.81 -9.47
N MET A 108 3.96 3.57 -9.00
CA MET A 108 5.12 4.33 -9.43
C MET A 108 5.48 4.09 -10.90
N GLY A 109 5.30 2.86 -11.39
CA GLY A 109 5.49 2.50 -12.80
C GLY A 109 4.44 3.14 -13.71
N GLU A 110 3.18 3.23 -13.27
CA GLU A 110 2.10 3.95 -13.97
C GLU A 110 2.35 5.48 -14.03
N LEU A 111 3.16 6.03 -13.12
CA LEU A 111 3.50 7.45 -13.06
C LEU A 111 4.78 7.83 -13.81
N ALA A 112 5.56 6.84 -14.28
CA ALA A 112 6.65 7.12 -15.20
C ALA A 112 6.04 7.63 -16.51
N PRO A 113 6.45 8.81 -17.04
CA PRO A 113 5.98 9.25 -18.35
C PRO A 113 6.28 8.14 -19.34
N SER A 114 5.28 7.75 -20.13
CA SER A 114 5.54 7.01 -21.36
C SER A 114 6.46 7.88 -22.19
N GLU A 115 7.77 7.61 -22.18
CA GLU A 115 8.68 8.24 -23.12
C GLU A 115 8.13 7.92 -24.51
N SER A 116 7.60 8.96 -25.16
CA SER A 116 7.16 8.92 -26.54
C SER A 116 8.33 8.42 -27.37
N ARG A 117 8.23 7.16 -27.80
CA ARG A 117 9.10 6.56 -28.83
C ARG A 117 8.62 6.91 -30.24
N ASP A 118 7.91 8.03 -30.40
CA ASP A 118 7.44 8.52 -31.70
C ASP A 118 8.24 9.76 -32.11
N ALA A 119 9.55 9.56 -32.30
CA ALA A 119 10.38 10.50 -33.06
C ALA A 119 11.45 9.74 -33.86
N VAL A 120 11.04 8.67 -34.56
CA VAL A 120 11.82 8.12 -35.67
C VAL A 120 10.93 8.08 -36.90
N GLY A 121 11.17 9.01 -37.83
CA GLY A 121 10.79 8.87 -39.23
C GLY A 121 9.80 9.92 -39.76
N SER A 122 10.33 11.00 -40.35
CA SER A 122 9.87 11.49 -41.67
C SER A 122 10.75 12.67 -42.13
N SER A 123 11.96 12.36 -42.61
CA SER A 123 12.62 13.23 -43.60
C SER A 123 12.35 12.64 -44.97
N SER A 124 11.26 13.08 -45.59
CA SER A 124 11.07 13.03 -47.04
C SER A 124 9.96 13.99 -47.44
N ARG A 125 10.34 15.12 -48.02
CA ARG A 125 9.54 15.79 -49.06
C ARG A 125 10.47 16.45 -50.07
N LYS A 126 10.57 15.80 -51.24
CA LYS A 126 11.08 16.35 -52.50
C LYS A 126 10.11 17.41 -53.04
N GLY A 127 10.65 18.58 -53.37
CA GLY A 127 10.38 19.35 -54.59
C GLY A 127 9.07 20.14 -54.74
N MET A 128 9.18 21.48 -54.91
CA MET A 128 8.53 22.22 -56.01
C MET A 128 9.20 23.60 -56.21
N MET A 129 9.13 24.09 -57.46
CA MET A 129 9.92 25.13 -58.14
C MET A 129 9.67 26.59 -57.73
N ALA A 130 10.69 27.42 -57.95
CA ALA A 130 10.69 28.85 -58.33
C ALA A 130 12.17 29.28 -58.38
N ARG A 131 12.83 29.73 -59.46
CA ARG A 131 12.49 30.45 -60.68
C ARG A 131 13.55 30.15 -61.74
#